data_AF-C3YR62-F1
#
_entry.id   AF-C3YR62-F1
#
_cell.length_a   1.000
_cell.length_b   1.000
_cell.length_c   1.000
_cell.angle_alpha   90.00
_cell.angle_beta   90.00
_cell.angle_gamma   90.00
#
_symmetry.space_group_name_H-M   'P 1'
#
loop_
_entity.id
_entity.type
_entity.pdbx_description
1 polymer ?
#
loop_
_entity_poly.entity_id
_entity_poly.type
_entity_poly.pdbx_seq_one_letter_code
_entity_poly.pdbx_strand_id
1 'polypeptide(L)'
;MGQAYVRIGIVGSSGAGKSTFINSFRGLEASDPGAADVGTTETTRETAEYPHPEHDHVILVDFPGALFKLQEENWHPVTFNMEEYRVRFGGKMKECNVFLVFTSERVHDNAVWIAKVAKDMGKKVLFVRSKFDRDLEDKQRDKRSY
;
A
#
# COMPACT_ATOMS: atom_id res chain seq x y z
N MET A 1 3.59 25.33 20.87
CA MET A 1 2.71 24.14 20.77
C MET A 1 3.12 23.39 19.51
N GLY A 2 3.44 22.10 19.60
CA GLY A 2 3.90 21.33 18.43
C GLY A 2 2.76 21.10 17.44
N GLN A 3 3.03 21.33 16.15
CA GLN A 3 2.08 21.13 15.07
C GLN A 3 1.80 19.63 14.92
N ALA A 4 0.53 19.22 15.00
CA ALA A 4 0.14 17.81 14.86
C ALA A 4 -0.01 17.45 13.37
N TYR A 5 0.60 16.34 12.96
CA TYR A 5 0.48 15.76 11.62
C TYR A 5 -0.35 14.48 11.67
N VAL A 6 -1.10 14.24 10.60
CA VAL A 6 -1.78 12.98 10.31
C VAL A 6 -0.98 12.25 9.23
N ARG A 7 -0.26 11.22 9.66
CA ARG A 7 0.54 10.34 8.80
C ARG A 7 -0.25 9.06 8.51
N ILE A 8 -0.57 8.84 7.25
CA ILE A 8 -1.40 7.72 6.79
C ILE A 8 -0.48 6.73 6.07
N GLY A 9 -0.27 5.56 6.67
CA GLY A 9 0.51 4.49 6.05
C GLY A 9 -0.32 3.79 4.97
N ILE A 10 0.20 3.72 3.75
CA ILE A 10 -0.41 3.03 2.63
C ILE A 10 0.37 1.73 2.40
N VAL A 11 -0.32 0.60 2.50
CA VAL A 11 0.27 -0.74 2.38
C VAL A 11 -0.58 -1.61 1.49
N GLY A 12 0.01 -2.60 0.83
CA GLY A 12 -0.67 -3.51 -0.08
C GLY A 12 0.28 -4.00 -1.17
N SER A 13 -0.09 -5.07 -1.88
CA SER A 13 0.73 -5.61 -2.98
C SER A 13 0.89 -4.61 -4.14
N SER A 14 1.90 -4.81 -4.99
CA SER A 14 1.95 -4.17 -6.31
C SER A 14 0.63 -4.37 -7.05
N GLY A 15 0.22 -3.35 -7.80
CA GLY A 15 -1.02 -3.39 -8.56
C GLY A 15 -2.29 -3.25 -7.71
N ALA A 16 -2.23 -3.17 -6.38
CA ALA A 16 -3.42 -2.98 -5.53
C ALA A 16 -4.01 -1.55 -5.59
N GLY A 17 -3.49 -0.66 -6.45
CA GLY A 17 -4.03 0.69 -6.64
C GLY A 17 -3.51 1.75 -5.67
N LYS A 18 -2.43 1.48 -4.92
CA LYS A 18 -1.82 2.40 -3.95
C LYS A 18 -1.45 3.75 -4.58
N SER A 19 -0.60 3.75 -5.62
CA SER A 19 -0.14 4.98 -6.29
C SER A 19 -1.30 5.79 -6.87
N THR A 20 -2.28 5.11 -7.49
CA THR A 20 -3.49 5.76 -8.02
C THR A 20 -4.27 6.46 -6.90
N PHE A 21 -4.44 5.81 -5.75
CA PHE A 21 -5.08 6.44 -4.59
C PHE A 21 -4.27 7.63 -4.08
N ILE A 22 -2.95 7.49 -3.92
CA ILE A 22 -2.07 8.57 -3.44
C ILE A 22 -2.19 9.81 -4.34
N ASN A 23 -2.15 9.62 -5.66
CA ASN A 23 -2.25 10.72 -6.62
C ASN A 23 -3.63 11.36 -6.58
N SER A 24 -4.69 10.54 -6.65
CA SER A 24 -6.07 11.03 -6.63
C SER A 24 -6.40 11.77 -5.32
N PHE A 25 -5.92 11.25 -4.19
CA PHE A 25 -6.10 11.87 -2.87
C PHE A 25 -5.38 13.23 -2.79
N ARG A 26 -4.29 13.41 -3.53
CA ARG A 26 -3.52 14.67 -3.61
C ARG A 26 -3.99 15.58 -4.75
N GLY A 27 -5.01 15.21 -5.51
CA GLY A 27 -5.49 15.96 -6.68
C GLY A 27 -4.51 15.98 -7.86
N LEU A 28 -3.63 14.97 -7.97
CA LEU A 28 -2.62 14.88 -9.02
C LEU A 28 -2.98 13.82 -10.06
N GLU A 29 -2.66 14.10 -11.32
CA GLU A 29 -2.59 13.12 -12.39
C GLU A 29 -1.26 12.34 -12.34
N ALA A 30 -1.22 11.15 -12.95
CA ALA A 30 0.00 10.32 -12.94
C ALA A 30 1.19 10.97 -13.67
N SER A 31 0.92 11.91 -14.60
CA SER A 31 1.94 12.68 -15.31
C SER A 31 2.42 13.91 -14.56
N ASP A 32 1.78 14.28 -13.46
CA ASP A 32 2.10 15.52 -12.77
C ASP A 32 3.44 15.42 -12.01
N PRO A 33 4.20 16.52 -11.94
CA PRO A 33 5.40 16.57 -11.12
C PRO A 33 5.13 16.18 -9.67
N GLY A 34 5.86 15.19 -9.15
CA GLY A 34 5.72 14.72 -7.78
C GLY A 34 4.53 13.78 -7.55
N ALA A 35 3.89 13.28 -8.61
CA ALA A 35 2.99 12.14 -8.55
C ALA A 35 3.76 10.88 -8.10
N ALA A 36 3.09 10.02 -7.35
CA ALA A 36 3.56 8.67 -7.06
C ALA A 36 3.58 7.86 -8.34
N ASP A 37 4.71 7.21 -8.62
CA ASP A 37 4.89 6.40 -9.83
C ASP A 37 3.83 5.29 -9.90
N VAL A 38 3.15 5.21 -11.04
CA VAL A 38 2.16 4.18 -11.34
C VAL A 38 2.82 3.12 -12.21
N GLY A 39 2.94 1.90 -11.70
CA GLY A 39 3.50 0.76 -12.43
C GLY A 39 3.14 -0.58 -11.78
N THR A 40 3.13 -1.66 -12.57
CA THR A 40 2.88 -3.03 -12.10
C THR A 40 4.10 -3.69 -11.47
N THR A 41 5.29 -3.13 -11.68
CA THR A 41 6.52 -3.60 -11.06
C THR A 41 6.67 -2.93 -9.70
N GLU A 42 6.85 -3.71 -8.62
CA GLU A 42 7.08 -3.18 -7.28
C GLU A 42 8.44 -2.44 -7.28
N THR A 43 8.42 -1.14 -7.57
CA THR A 43 9.61 -0.28 -7.68
C THR A 43 10.07 0.23 -6.31
N THR A 44 9.14 0.33 -5.38
CA THR A 44 9.37 0.85 -4.03
C THR A 44 10.15 -0.17 -3.21
N ARG A 45 11.43 0.13 -2.91
CA ARG A 45 12.27 -0.64 -1.96
C ARG A 45 12.42 0.04 -0.61
N GLU A 46 12.05 1.31 -0.52
CA GLU A 46 12.11 2.19 0.64
C GLU A 46 10.77 2.91 0.78
N THR A 47 10.42 3.38 1.97
CA THR A 47 9.18 4.16 2.15
C THR A 47 9.26 5.49 1.43
N ALA A 48 8.17 5.92 0.79
CA ALA A 48 8.04 7.23 0.16
C ALA A 48 7.00 8.09 0.89
N GLU A 49 7.30 9.37 1.09
CA GLU A 49 6.39 10.32 1.75
C GLU A 49 5.82 11.31 0.73
N TYR A 50 4.50 11.47 0.77
CA TYR A 50 3.75 12.35 -0.12
C TYR A 50 2.91 13.32 0.71
N PRO A 51 3.43 14.52 1.02
CA PRO A 51 2.66 15.59 1.62
C PRO A 51 1.48 16.00 0.74
N HIS A 52 0.35 16.33 1.35
CA HIS A 52 -0.82 16.84 0.62
C HIS A 52 -0.60 18.32 0.24
N PRO A 53 -0.80 18.72 -1.03
CA PRO A 53 -0.47 20.07 -1.50
C PRO A 53 -1.32 21.19 -0.87
N GLU A 54 -2.56 20.89 -0.49
CA GLU A 54 -3.49 21.87 0.13
C GLU A 54 -3.71 21.65 1.63
N HIS A 55 -3.09 20.61 2.20
CA HIS A 55 -3.31 20.20 3.60
C HIS A 55 -1.97 19.87 4.26
N ASP A 56 -1.26 20.90 4.70
CA ASP A 56 0.12 20.85 5.21
C ASP A 56 0.34 19.88 6.40
N HIS A 57 -0.74 19.40 7.01
CA HIS A 57 -0.72 18.48 8.14
C HIS A 57 -0.95 17.01 7.74
N VAL A 58 -1.20 16.71 6.46
CA VAL A 58 -1.50 15.35 5.99
C VAL A 58 -0.36 14.84 5.14
N ILE A 59 0.16 13.66 5.52
CA ILE A 59 1.24 12.99 4.80
C ILE A 59 0.82 11.55 4.53
N LEU A 60 0.82 11.16 3.26
CA LEU A 60 0.68 9.76 2.88
C LEU A 60 2.07 9.13 2.86
N VAL A 61 2.23 7.99 3.52
CA VAL A 61 3.49 7.25 3.57
C VAL A 61 3.28 5.93 2.83
N ASP A 62 3.79 5.84 1.60
CA ASP A 62 3.74 4.61 0.82
C ASP A 62 4.82 3.65 1.33
N PHE A 63 4.38 2.47 1.72
CA PHE A 63 5.28 1.41 2.13
C PHE A 63 5.46 0.42 0.98
N PRO A 64 6.68 -0.12 0.81
CA PRO A 64 6.93 -1.15 -0.18
C PRO A 64 6.00 -2.35 0.05
N GLY A 65 5.48 -2.93 -1.03
CA GLY A 65 4.75 -4.18 -0.94
C GLY A 65 5.61 -5.28 -0.33
N ALA A 66 4.95 -6.26 0.26
CA ALA A 66 5.60 -7.34 1.00
C ALA A 66 6.20 -8.42 0.08
N LEU A 67 7.14 -8.00 -0.77
CA LEU A 67 7.96 -8.86 -1.62
C LEU A 67 9.43 -8.45 -1.45
N PHE A 68 10.17 -9.17 -0.61
CA PHE A 68 11.62 -9.12 -0.70
C PHE A 68 12.02 -10.07 -1.85
N LYS A 69 12.60 -9.50 -2.91
CA LYS A 69 13.40 -10.05 -4.02
C LYS A 69 13.19 -11.47 -4.56
N LEU A 70 12.76 -11.55 -5.83
CA LEU A 70 13.38 -12.47 -6.81
C LEU A 70 14.91 -12.39 -6.65
N GLN A 71 15.55 -13.46 -6.17
CA GLN A 71 16.98 -13.60 -6.32
C GLN A 71 17.25 -14.01 -7.77
N GLU A 72 18.32 -13.43 -8.34
CA GLU A 72 18.74 -13.61 -9.71
C GLU A 72 18.77 -15.10 -10.12
N GLU A 73 18.26 -15.35 -11.33
CA GLU A 73 18.37 -16.59 -12.12
C GLU A 73 17.57 -17.83 -11.69
N ASN A 74 16.96 -17.90 -10.51
CA ASN A 74 16.11 -19.06 -10.14
C ASN A 74 14.78 -18.64 -9.49
N TRP A 75 13.68 -19.21 -10.02
CA TRP A 75 12.30 -19.00 -9.55
C TRP A 75 12.07 -19.69 -8.19
N HIS A 76 12.66 -19.15 -7.13
CA HIS A 76 12.34 -19.56 -5.77
C HIS A 76 11.22 -18.69 -5.21
N PRO A 77 10.18 -19.28 -4.57
CA PRO A 77 9.17 -18.50 -3.88
C PRO A 77 9.84 -17.77 -2.74
N VAL A 78 9.88 -16.45 -2.83
CA VAL A 78 10.51 -15.65 -1.79
C VAL A 78 9.53 -15.54 -0.65
N THR A 79 9.85 -16.20 0.45
CA THR A 79 9.07 -16.09 1.67
C THR A 79 9.25 -14.68 2.20
N PHE A 80 8.14 -13.95 2.27
CA PHE A 80 8.12 -12.63 2.89
C PHE A 80 8.62 -12.73 4.34
N ASN A 81 9.74 -12.09 4.63
CA ASN A 81 10.32 -12.08 5.97
C ASN A 81 9.72 -10.95 6.81
N MET A 82 8.84 -11.38 7.70
CA MET A 82 8.11 -10.57 8.66
C MET A 82 9.04 -9.77 9.58
N GLU A 83 10.08 -10.42 10.11
CA GLU A 83 11.00 -9.78 11.04
C GLU A 83 11.86 -8.74 10.32
N GLU A 84 12.32 -9.05 9.11
CA GLU A 84 13.08 -8.09 8.29
C GLU A 84 12.26 -6.83 7.97
N TYR A 85 11.01 -7.00 7.56
CA TYR A 85 10.13 -5.86 7.29
C TYR A 85 9.91 -5.02 8.55
N ARG A 86 9.70 -5.65 9.70
CA ARG A 86 9.52 -4.96 10.98
C ARG A 86 10.78 -4.21 11.39
N VAL A 87 11.96 -4.82 11.25
CA VAL A 87 13.25 -4.19 11.55
C VAL A 87 13.47 -2.98 10.65
N ARG A 88 13.21 -3.12 9.34
CA ARG A 88 13.47 -2.07 8.36
C ARG A 88 12.48 -0.92 8.42
N PHE A 89 11.18 -1.22 8.54
CA PHE A 89 10.12 -0.22 8.41
C PHE A 89 9.40 0.10 9.72
N GLY A 90 9.64 -0.65 10.80
CA GLY A 90 8.93 -0.48 12.06
C GLY A 90 9.11 0.90 12.70
N GLY A 91 10.26 1.56 12.49
CA GLY A 91 10.46 2.96 12.87
C GLY A 91 9.46 3.89 12.18
N LYS A 92 9.41 3.83 10.84
CA LYS A 92 8.48 4.62 10.03
C LYS A 92 7.01 4.28 10.31
N MET A 93 6.71 3.00 10.57
CA MET A 93 5.36 2.58 10.95
C MET A 93 4.90 3.20 12.27
N LYS A 94 5.81 3.40 13.24
CA LYS A 94 5.50 4.06 14.52
C LYS A 94 5.14 5.53 14.34
N GLU A 95 5.66 6.20 13.31
CA GLU A 95 5.31 7.59 12.98
C GLU A 95 3.89 7.72 12.41
N CYS A 96 3.33 6.65 11.83
CA CYS A 96 1.99 6.69 11.23
C CYS A 96 0.88 6.65 12.30
N ASN A 97 -0.23 7.32 12.04
CA ASN A 97 -1.42 7.34 12.92
C ASN A 97 -2.44 6.26 12.54
N VAL A 98 -2.59 5.99 11.25
CA VAL A 98 -3.54 5.03 10.67
C VAL A 98 -2.92 4.35 9.45
N PHE A 99 -3.32 3.12 9.18
CA PHE A 99 -2.93 2.36 8.00
C PHE A 99 -4.13 2.05 7.12
N LEU A 100 -3.97 2.29 5.82
CA LEU A 100 -4.88 1.84 4.77
C LEU A 100 -4.23 0.65 4.05
N VAL A 101 -4.88 -0.50 4.16
CA VAL A 101 -4.41 -1.78 3.61
C VAL A 101 -5.16 -2.08 2.33
N PHE A 102 -4.52 -1.81 1.20
CA PHE A 102 -5.07 -2.01 -0.13
C PHE A 102 -5.03 -3.48 -0.54
N THR A 103 -6.18 -3.99 -0.97
CA THR A 103 -6.34 -5.32 -1.57
C THR A 103 -7.13 -5.18 -2.87
N SER A 104 -6.76 -5.94 -3.90
CA SER A 104 -7.49 -5.99 -5.17
C SER A 104 -7.73 -7.45 -5.53
N GLU A 105 -8.95 -7.79 -5.99
CA GLU A 105 -9.36 -9.14 -6.39
C GLU A 105 -9.28 -10.18 -5.25
N ARG A 106 -8.06 -10.62 -4.91
CA ARG A 106 -7.74 -11.52 -3.79
C ARG A 106 -6.98 -10.79 -2.69
N VAL A 107 -7.30 -11.14 -1.45
CA VAL A 107 -6.48 -10.74 -0.31
C VAL A 107 -5.21 -11.59 -0.35
N HIS A 108 -4.07 -10.95 -0.54
CA HIS A 108 -2.77 -11.60 -0.44
C HIS A 108 -2.33 -11.63 1.03
N ASP A 109 -1.75 -12.75 1.48
CA ASP A 109 -1.34 -13.00 2.87
C ASP A 109 -0.40 -11.91 3.42
N ASN A 110 0.38 -11.32 2.51
CA ASN A 110 1.39 -10.32 2.79
C ASN A 110 0.77 -9.00 3.33
N ALA A 111 -0.35 -8.55 2.78
CA ALA A 111 -1.07 -7.35 3.22
C ALA A 111 -1.74 -7.56 4.59
N VAL A 112 -2.29 -8.75 4.82
CA VAL A 112 -2.88 -9.14 6.11
C VAL A 112 -1.82 -9.17 7.20
N TRP A 113 -0.61 -9.63 6.86
CA TRP A 113 0.48 -9.59 7.82
C TRP A 113 0.90 -8.16 8.19
N ILE A 114 1.09 -7.26 7.20
CA ILE A 114 1.46 -5.87 7.51
C ILE A 114 0.38 -5.21 8.37
N ALA A 115 -0.89 -5.50 8.07
CA ALA A 115 -2.04 -5.08 8.86
C ALA A 115 -1.95 -5.57 10.31
N LYS A 116 -1.55 -6.83 10.52
CA LYS A 116 -1.35 -7.40 11.86
C LYS A 116 -0.24 -6.68 12.62
N VAL A 117 0.90 -6.41 12.00
CA VAL A 117 2.01 -5.68 12.63
C VAL A 117 1.59 -4.27 13.04
N ALA A 118 0.91 -3.54 12.14
CA ALA A 118 0.40 -2.21 12.46
C ALA A 118 -0.59 -2.26 13.63
N LYS A 119 -1.48 -3.26 13.65
CA LYS A 119 -2.42 -3.49 14.76
C LYS A 119 -1.71 -3.80 16.08
N ASP A 120 -0.70 -4.66 16.06
CA ASP A 120 0.11 -5.02 17.24
C ASP A 120 0.92 -3.82 17.77
N MET A 121 1.22 -2.85 16.90
CA MET A 121 1.79 -1.54 17.27
C MET A 121 0.74 -0.53 17.79
N GLY A 122 -0.51 -0.95 18.00
CA GLY A 122 -1.60 -0.08 18.49
C GLY A 122 -2.13 0.89 17.44
N LYS A 123 -1.84 0.68 16.15
CA LYS A 123 -2.28 1.56 15.07
C LYS A 123 -3.69 1.19 14.61
N LYS A 124 -4.45 2.19 14.15
CA LYS A 124 -5.72 1.96 13.46
C LYS A 124 -5.44 1.38 12.08
N VAL A 125 -6.20 0.36 11.69
CA VAL A 125 -6.03 -0.33 10.41
C VAL A 125 -7.37 -0.41 9.70
N LEU A 126 -7.42 0.02 8.45
CA LEU A 126 -8.60 -0.03 7.58
C LEU A 126 -8.24 -0.77 6.31
N PHE A 127 -9.06 -1.75 5.92
CA PHE A 127 -8.90 -2.44 4.64
C PHE A 127 -9.63 -1.69 3.53
N VAL A 128 -8.94 -1.47 2.42
CA VAL A 128 -9.45 -0.79 1.24
C VAL A 128 -9.46 -1.81 0.10
N ARG A 129 -10.66 -2.24 -0.30
CA ARG A 129 -10.82 -3.07 -1.50
C ARG A 129 -10.88 -2.16 -2.73
N SER A 130 -9.82 -2.17 -3.53
CA SER A 130 -9.73 -1.40 -4.77
C SER A 130 -10.15 -2.26 -5.98
N LYS A 131 -10.31 -1.61 -7.14
CA LYS A 131 -10.66 -2.25 -8.42
C LYS A 131 -11.97 -3.06 -8.37
N PHE A 132 -12.94 -2.60 -7.57
CA PHE A 132 -14.23 -3.27 -7.42
C PHE A 132 -15.02 -3.35 -8.75
N ASP A 133 -14.79 -2.41 -9.66
CA ASP A 133 -15.25 -2.44 -11.05
C ASP A 133 -14.85 -3.75 -11.76
N ARG A 134 -13.61 -4.22 -11.61
CA ARG A 134 -13.16 -5.50 -12.19
C ARG A 134 -13.81 -6.69 -11.51
N ASP A 135 -13.95 -6.65 -10.19
CA ASP A 135 -14.67 -7.70 -9.45
C ASP A 135 -16.13 -7.84 -9.93
N LEU A 136 -16.77 -6.73 -10.33
CA LEU A 136 -18.12 -6.74 -10.90
C LEU A 136 -18.15 -7.32 -12.31
N GLU A 137 -17.17 -6.97 -13.16
CA GLU A 137 -17.04 -7.54 -14.51
C GLU A 137 -16.81 -9.06 -14.46
N ASP A 138 -15.93 -9.53 -13.59
CA ASP A 138 -15.66 -10.96 -13.41
C ASP A 138 -16.90 -11.70 -12.92
N LYS A 139 -17.65 -11.14 -11.95
CA LYS A 139 -18.95 -11.71 -11.52
C LYS A 139 -19.99 -11.77 -12.64
N GLN A 140 -19.98 -10.82 -13.57
CA GLN A 140 -20.88 -10.84 -14.72
C GLN A 140 -20.49 -11.93 -15.73
N ARG A 141 -19.17 -12.17 -15.91
CA ARG A 141 -18.65 -13.26 -16.76
C ARG A 141 -18.89 -14.64 -16.14
N ASP A 142 -18.86 -14.75 -14.82
CA ASP A 142 -19.13 -15.98 -14.08
C ASP A 142 -20.62 -16.37 -14.03
N LYS A 143 -21.53 -15.50 -14.48
CA LYS A 143 -22.91 -15.91 -14.76
C LYS A 143 -22.93 -16.82 -15.99
N ARG A 144 -22.75 -18.13 -15.77
CA ARG A 144 -23.24 -19.15 -16.69
C ARG A 144 -24.72 -18.85 -17.00
N SER A 145 -25.01 -18.56 -18.25
CA SER A 145 -26.33 -18.81 -18.82
C SER A 145 -26.64 -20.30 -18.60
N TYR A 146 -27.50 -20.58 -17.62
CA TYR A 146 -28.23 -21.85 -17.54
C TYR A 146 -29.49 -21.74 -18.39
#